data_AF-A0A3D9ISC9-F1
#
_entry.id   AF-A0A3D9ISC9-F1
#
_cell.length_a   1.000
_cell.length_b   1.000
_cell.length_c   1.000
_cell.angle_alpha   90.00
_cell.angle_beta   90.00
_cell.angle_gamma   90.00
#
_symmetry.space_group_name_H-M   'P 1'
#
loop_
_entity.id
_entity.type
_entity.pdbx_description
1 polymer ?
#
loop_
_entity_poly.entity_id
_entity_poly.type
_entity_poly.pdbx_seq_one_letter_code
_entity_poly.pdbx_strand_id
1 'polypeptide(L)' 'MRDIRDTVHALDNTFLINKFHLAFEQSPDDEFIQILLEEIINRQLTIEEVLDTSNVH' A
#
# COMPACT_ATOMS: atom_id res chain seq x y z
N MET A 1 -20.35 -6.25 3.41
CA MET A 1 -19.00 -5.83 3.78
C MET A 1 -18.62 -4.63 2.92
N ARG A 2 -18.71 -3.42 3.49
CA ARG A 2 -18.27 -2.16 2.88
C ARG A 2 -16.87 -1.94 3.46
N ASP A 3 -15.99 -2.89 3.16
CA ASP A 3 -14.92 -3.32 4.06
C ASP A 3 -13.59 -3.15 3.37
N ILE A 4 -12.70 -2.40 4.01
CA ILE A 4 -11.26 -2.25 3.77
C ILE A 4 -10.79 -1.88 2.35
N ARG A 5 -11.25 -2.53 1.28
CA ARG A 5 -10.96 -2.21 -0.13
C ARG A 5 -11.42 -0.79 -0.49
N ASP A 6 -12.63 -0.40 -0.11
CA ASP A 6 -13.13 0.99 -0.34
C ASP A 6 -12.25 2.01 0.40
N THR A 7 -11.82 1.69 1.62
CA THR A 7 -10.93 2.55 2.42
C THR A 7 -9.55 2.66 1.78
N VAL A 8 -8.98 1.55 1.32
CA VAL A 8 -7.69 1.47 0.63
C VAL A 8 -7.74 2.23 -0.69
N HIS A 9 -8.83 2.10 -1.44
CA HIS A 9 -9.04 2.81 -2.70
C HIS A 9 -9.16 4.34 -2.49
N ALA A 10 -9.63 4.79 -1.33
CA ALA A 10 -9.70 6.21 -1.00
C ALA A 10 -8.36 6.82 -0.53
N LEU A 11 -7.32 6.01 -0.27
CA LEU A 11 -6.00 6.51 0.12
C LEU A 11 -5.32 7.20 -1.06
N ASP A 12 -4.54 8.25 -0.80
CA ASP A 12 -3.58 8.75 -1.77
C ASP A 12 -2.38 7.79 -1.91
N ASN A 13 -1.62 7.96 -2.99
CA ASN A 13 -0.53 7.05 -3.34
C ASN A 13 0.56 7.01 -2.24
N THR A 14 0.90 8.16 -1.65
CA THR A 14 1.93 8.24 -0.60
C THR A 14 1.49 7.48 0.64
N PHE A 15 0.26 7.67 1.09
CA PHE A 15 -0.28 6.94 2.24
C PHE A 15 -0.45 5.44 1.97
N LEU A 16 -0.89 5.07 0.76
CA LEU A 16 -1.03 3.67 0.34
C LEU A 16 0.31 2.93 0.42
N ILE A 17 1.37 3.53 -0.14
CA ILE A 17 2.72 2.97 -0.14
C ILE A 17 3.27 2.87 1.29
N ASN A 18 3.15 3.92 2.08
CA ASN A 18 3.63 3.91 3.47
C ASN A 18 2.91 2.82 4.31
N LYS A 19 1.59 2.68 4.14
CA LYS A 19 0.82 1.61 4.80
C LYS A 19 1.28 0.22 4.38
N PHE A 20 1.63 0.03 3.11
CA PHE A 20 2.17 -1.23 2.61
C PHE A 20 3.51 -1.57 3.27
N HIS A 21 4.47 -0.63 3.30
CA HIS A 21 5.77 -0.84 3.96
C HIS A 21 5.61 -1.19 5.43
N LEU A 22 4.84 -0.39 6.18
CA LEU A 22 4.60 -0.61 7.61
C LEU A 22 3.91 -1.94 7.91
N ALA A 23 2.97 -2.36 7.07
CA ALA A 23 2.29 -3.64 7.23
C ALA A 23 3.23 -4.80 6.90
N PHE A 24 4.03 -4.68 5.83
CA PHE A 24 5.00 -5.69 5.41
C PHE A 24 6.09 -5.96 6.44
N GLU A 25 6.59 -4.91 7.11
CA GLU A 25 7.56 -5.08 8.20
C GLU A 25 6.98 -5.81 9.42
N GLN A 26 5.67 -5.69 9.66
CA GLN A 26 5.02 -6.28 10.83
C GLN A 26 4.53 -7.71 10.59
N SER A 27 3.88 -7.97 9.44
CA SER A 27 3.32 -9.28 9.13
C SER A 27 3.13 -9.47 7.62
N PRO A 28 4.13 -9.96 6.88
CA PRO A 28 4.11 -10.02 5.42
C PRO A 28 3.03 -10.94 4.81
N ASP A 29 2.47 -11.86 5.60
CA ASP A 29 1.46 -12.83 5.18
C ASP A 29 0.01 -12.35 5.45
N ASP A 30 -0.19 -11.11 5.89
CA ASP A 30 -1.51 -10.57 6.22
C ASP A 30 -2.36 -10.33 4.96
N GLU A 31 -3.65 -10.70 5.02
CA GLU A 31 -4.65 -10.42 3.97
C GLU A 31 -4.69 -8.92 3.61
N PHE A 32 -4.47 -8.05 4.60
CA PHE A 32 -4.41 -6.62 4.41
C PHE A 32 -3.29 -6.19 3.45
N ILE A 33 -2.14 -6.85 3.48
CA ILE A 33 -1.03 -6.55 2.55
C ILE A 33 -1.39 -6.91 1.13
N GLN A 34 -2.09 -8.03 0.94
CA GLN A 34 -2.55 -8.43 -0.39
C GLN A 34 -3.49 -7.38 -0.98
N ILE A 35 -4.37 -6.81 -0.15
CA ILE A 35 -5.29 -5.75 -0.57
C ILE A 35 -4.53 -4.46 -0.93
N LEU A 36 -3.51 -4.08 -0.14
CA LEU A 36 -2.66 -2.92 -0.45
C LEU A 36 -1.87 -3.14 -1.75
N LEU A 37 -1.33 -4.34 -1.95
CA LEU A 37 -0.56 -4.70 -3.14
C LEU A 37 -1.43 -4.71 -4.40
N GLU A 38 -2.64 -5.28 -4.32
CA GLU A 38 -3.62 -5.23 -5.40
C GLU A 38 -3.92 -3.78 -5.83
N GLU A 39 -4.09 -2.87 -4.87
CA GLU A 39 -4.36 -1.47 -5.16
C GLU A 39 -3.15 -0.75 -5.78
N ILE A 40 -1.93 -1.01 -5.29
CA ILE A 40 -0.68 -0.48 -5.87
C ILE A 40 -0.54 -0.90 -7.34
N ILE A 41 -0.79 -2.19 -7.63
CA ILE A 41 -0.75 -2.73 -8.99
C ILE A 41 -1.85 -2.11 -9.86
N ASN A 42 -3.08 -1.97 -9.35
CA ASN A 42 -4.20 -1.37 -10.08
C ASN A 42 -3.92 0.08 -10.47
N ARG A 43 -3.20 0.82 -9.63
CA ARG A 43 -2.79 2.22 -9.87
C ARG A 43 -1.56 2.36 -10.75
N GLN A 44 -0.94 1.24 -11.15
CA GLN A 44 0.29 1.21 -11.94
C GLN A 44 1.42 2.04 -11.31
N LEU A 45 1.48 2.08 -9.97
CA LEU A 45 2.54 2.82 -9.28
C LEU A 45 3.88 2.17 -9.59
N THR A 46 4.83 3.01 -9.99
CA THR A 46 6.16 2.53 -10.37
C THR A 46 6.92 2.06 -9.13
N ILE A 47 7.86 1.13 -9.33
CA ILE A 47 8.78 0.70 -8.27
C ILE A 47 9.54 1.92 -7.71
N GLU A 48 9.86 2.89 -8.56
CA GLU A 48 10.48 4.15 -8.15
C GLU A 48 9.57 4.92 -7.17
N GLU A 49 8.28 5.11 -7.46
CA GLU A 49 7.35 5.76 -6.52
C GLU A 49 7.19 4.98 -5.20
N VAL A 50 7.21 3.65 -5.27
CA VAL A 50 7.14 2.77 -4.09
C VAL A 50 8.40 2.90 -3.22
N LEU A 51 9.58 3.07 -3.83
CA LEU A 51 10.88 3.17 -3.16
C LEU A 51 11.28 4.61 -2.78
N ASP A 52 10.81 5.64 -3.48
CA ASP A 52 11.20 7.04 -3.27
C ASP A 52 10.69 7.56 -1.91
N THR A 53 9.54 7.06 -1.47
CA THR A 53 9.00 7.33 -0.14
C THR A 53 9.83 6.76 1.02
N SER A 54 10.74 5.80 0.77
CA SER A 54 11.68 5.29 1.76
C SER A 54 12.88 6.22 2.00
N ASN A 55 12.98 7.35 1.28
CA ASN A 55 14.12 8.26 1.36
C ASN A 55 13.79 9.62 2.03
N VAL A 56 12.65 9.72 2.72
CA VAL A 56 12.28 10.91 3.49
C VAL A 56 11.97 10.53 4.94
N HIS A 57 13.00 10.71 5.78
CA HIS A 57 13.09 10.64 7.26
C HIS A 57 13.67 9.34 7.87
#